data_AF-A0A6S7K3C3-F1
#
_entry.id   AF-A0A6S7K3C3-F1
#
_cell.length_a   1.000
_cell.length_b   1.000
_cell.length_c   1.000
_cell.angle_alpha   90.00
_cell.angle_beta   90.00
_cell.angle_gamma   90.00
#
_symmetry.space_group_name_H-M   'P 1'
#
loop_
_entity.id
_entity.type
_entity.pdbx_description
1 polymer ?
#
loop_
_entity_poly.entity_id
_entity_poly.type
_entity_poly.pdbx_seq_one_letter_code
_entity_poly.pdbx_strand_id
1 'polypeptide(L)'
;TDDSDFQAKLAKLINTAGTQLIICWSKLTKAGSTEEASKTLSITENKLNYMFGFLGNEDDDISQSVHSFARDYITLLKQLPNMSSAQERNIKGLLLTVIKKMKYDESYDFDQEGEDEAMFLEYRKLLKILFQNIGQL
;
A
#
# COMPACT_ATOMS: atom_id res chain seq x y z
N THR A 1 -23.88 -1.78 6.56
CA THR A 1 -23.65 -2.82 5.53
C THR A 1 -23.25 -2.20 4.21
N ASP A 2 -23.96 -1.17 3.70
CA ASP A 2 -23.61 -0.53 2.42
C ASP A 2 -22.31 0.28 2.42
N ASP A 3 -21.93 0.88 3.56
CA ASP A 3 -20.74 1.72 3.64
C ASP A 3 -19.42 0.92 3.59
N SER A 4 -19.34 -0.23 4.28
CA SER A 4 -18.17 -1.13 4.20
C SER A 4 -18.01 -1.73 2.80
N ASP A 5 -19.10 -2.16 2.16
CA ASP A 5 -19.05 -2.67 0.78
C ASP A 5 -18.64 -1.58 -0.22
N PHE A 6 -19.13 -0.34 -0.04
CA PHE A 6 -18.67 0.81 -0.82
C PHE A 6 -17.18 1.08 -0.61
N GLN A 7 -16.70 1.11 0.64
CA GLN A 7 -15.29 1.31 0.96
C GLN A 7 -14.42 0.21 0.35
N ALA A 8 -14.83 -1.06 0.44
CA ALA A 8 -14.12 -2.18 -0.18
C ALA A 8 -14.04 -2.04 -1.72
N LYS A 9 -15.14 -1.63 -2.37
CA LYS A 9 -15.15 -1.37 -3.82
C LYS A 9 -14.25 -0.19 -4.19
N LEU A 10 -14.30 0.90 -3.42
CA LEU A 10 -13.47 2.08 -3.64
C LEU A 10 -11.98 1.77 -3.43
N ALA A 11 -11.64 1.01 -2.40
CA ALA A 11 -10.28 0.59 -2.12
C ALA A 11 -9.72 -0.29 -3.26
N LYS A 12 -10.52 -1.25 -3.78
CA LYS A 12 -10.18 -2.04 -4.97
C LYS A 12 -9.97 -1.16 -6.22
N LEU A 13 -10.79 -0.12 -6.41
CA LEU A 13 -10.65 0.83 -7.51
C LEU A 13 -9.33 1.60 -7.40
N ILE A 14 -9.02 2.17 -6.22
CA ILE A 14 -7.78 2.89 -5.97
C ILE A 14 -6.56 1.99 -6.16
N ASN A 15 -6.62 0.76 -5.65
CA ASN A 15 -5.57 -0.24 -5.85
C ASN A 15 -5.32 -0.52 -7.34
N THR A 16 -6.40 -0.74 -8.10
CA THR A 16 -6.31 -1.01 -9.54
C THR A 16 -5.75 0.19 -10.29
N ALA A 17 -6.25 1.38 -10.02
CA ALA A 17 -5.76 2.60 -10.65
C ALA A 17 -4.26 2.83 -10.36
N GLY A 18 -3.85 2.71 -9.10
CA GLY A 18 -2.45 2.88 -8.70
C GLY A 18 -1.50 1.86 -9.34
N THR A 19 -1.85 0.59 -9.30
CA THR A 19 -1.05 -0.48 -9.92
C THR A 19 -0.95 -0.32 -11.44
N GLN A 20 -2.04 0.05 -12.12
CA GLN A 20 -2.00 0.31 -13.57
C GLN A 20 -1.18 1.55 -13.93
N LEU A 21 -1.22 2.61 -13.12
CA LEU A 21 -0.35 3.78 -13.31
C LEU A 21 1.13 3.42 -13.16
N ILE A 22 1.49 2.57 -12.19
CA ILE A 22 2.86 2.06 -12.03
C ILE A 22 3.30 1.22 -13.23
N ILE A 23 2.42 0.35 -13.75
CA ILE A 23 2.71 -0.43 -14.96
C ILE A 23 2.92 0.50 -16.16
N CYS A 24 2.08 1.53 -16.31
CA CYS A 24 2.20 2.54 -17.36
C CYS A 24 3.54 3.27 -17.25
N TRP A 25 3.89 3.74 -16.05
CA TRP A 25 5.18 4.37 -15.77
C TRP A 25 6.35 3.46 -16.17
N SER A 26 6.34 2.19 -15.77
CA SER A 26 7.42 1.25 -16.09
C SER A 26 7.57 1.04 -17.61
N LYS A 27 6.45 0.96 -18.35
CA LYS A 27 6.47 0.85 -19.81
C LYS A 27 7.02 2.12 -20.48
N LEU A 28 6.61 3.30 -20.03
CA LEU A 28 7.08 4.58 -20.56
C LEU A 28 8.57 4.80 -20.31
N THR A 29 9.05 4.49 -19.10
CA THR A 29 10.48 4.55 -18.77
C THR A 29 11.30 3.64 -19.68
N LYS A 30 10.84 2.40 -19.92
CA LYS A 30 11.51 1.46 -20.84
C LYS A 30 11.47 1.91 -22.31
N ALA A 31 10.45 2.65 -22.71
CA ALA A 31 10.34 3.23 -24.05
C ALA A 31 11.17 4.51 -24.24
N GLY A 32 11.78 5.05 -23.17
CA GLY A 32 12.55 6.31 -23.22
C GLY A 32 11.68 7.57 -23.16
N SER A 33 10.36 7.44 -22.98
CA SER A 33 9.39 8.54 -22.89
C SER A 33 9.46 9.22 -21.51
N THR A 34 10.53 9.96 -21.28
CA THR A 34 10.90 10.48 -19.94
C THR A 34 9.89 11.50 -19.40
N GLU A 35 9.34 12.37 -20.24
CA GLU A 35 8.38 13.39 -19.82
C GLU A 35 7.04 12.75 -19.40
N GLU A 36 6.52 11.83 -20.20
CA GLU A 36 5.29 11.08 -19.91
C GLU A 36 5.45 10.19 -18.68
N ALA A 37 6.61 9.55 -18.52
CA ALA A 37 6.94 8.80 -17.31
C ALA A 37 6.91 9.72 -16.08
N SER A 38 7.54 10.89 -16.14
CA SER A 38 7.51 11.85 -15.03
C SER A 38 6.10 12.32 -14.67
N LYS A 39 5.27 12.65 -15.67
CA LYS A 39 3.84 13.00 -15.47
C LYS A 39 3.06 11.85 -14.83
N THR A 40 3.29 10.61 -15.30
CA THR A 40 2.62 9.42 -14.77
C THR A 40 3.01 9.15 -13.32
N LEU A 41 4.29 9.36 -12.97
CA LEU A 41 4.76 9.24 -11.59
C LEU A 41 4.06 10.26 -10.69
N SER A 42 3.98 11.52 -11.11
CA SER A 42 3.27 12.57 -10.36
C SER A 42 1.78 12.21 -10.14
N ILE A 43 1.10 11.71 -11.17
CA ILE A 43 -0.30 11.25 -11.05
C ILE A 43 -0.42 10.07 -10.08
N THR A 44 0.53 9.14 -10.12
CA THR A 44 0.58 7.99 -9.19
C THR A 44 0.73 8.48 -7.76
N GLU A 45 1.63 9.41 -7.50
CA GLU A 45 1.90 9.96 -6.17
C GLU A 45 0.70 10.71 -5.59
N ASN A 46 -0.10 11.38 -6.43
CA ASN A 46 -1.36 12.00 -6.02
C ASN A 46 -2.42 11.00 -5.54
N LYS A 47 -2.26 9.70 -5.83
CA LYS A 47 -3.16 8.64 -5.33
C LYS A 47 -2.71 8.01 -4.01
N LEU A 48 -1.49 8.31 -3.54
CA LEU A 48 -0.95 7.70 -2.33
C LEU A 48 -1.75 8.05 -1.08
N ASN A 49 -2.31 9.27 -1.00
CA ASN A 49 -3.16 9.66 0.14
C ASN A 49 -4.36 8.71 0.32
N TYR A 50 -4.99 8.29 -0.79
CA TYR A 50 -6.09 7.33 -0.74
C TYR A 50 -5.60 5.94 -0.34
N MET A 51 -4.48 5.50 -0.90
CA MET A 51 -3.86 4.22 -0.52
C MET A 51 -3.51 4.20 0.98
N PHE A 52 -2.95 5.28 1.54
CA PHE A 52 -2.68 5.38 2.98
C PHE A 52 -3.96 5.32 3.81
N GLY A 53 -5.01 6.03 3.39
CA GLY A 53 -6.31 6.00 4.07
C GLY A 53 -6.89 4.58 4.14
N PHE A 54 -6.86 3.83 3.03
CA PHE A 54 -7.35 2.46 3.00
C PHE A 54 -6.42 1.48 3.73
N LEU A 55 -5.10 1.59 3.56
CA LEU A 55 -4.16 0.70 4.23
C LEU A 55 -4.24 0.85 5.76
N GLY A 56 -4.54 2.06 6.25
CA GLY A 56 -4.74 2.32 7.67
C GLY A 56 -6.15 2.04 8.19
N ASN A 57 -7.07 1.50 7.38
CA ASN A 57 -8.44 1.19 7.80
C ASN A 57 -8.43 0.13 8.92
N GLU A 58 -9.40 0.22 9.83
CA GLU A 58 -9.59 -0.72 10.94
C GLU A 58 -9.97 -2.12 10.43
N ASP A 59 -10.76 -2.18 9.37
CA ASP A 59 -11.12 -3.41 8.66
C ASP A 59 -9.92 -3.92 7.84
N ASP A 60 -9.37 -5.07 8.24
CA ASP A 60 -8.22 -5.71 7.62
C ASP A 60 -8.49 -6.12 6.16
N ASP A 61 -9.72 -6.47 5.80
CA ASP A 61 -10.08 -6.81 4.41
C ASP A 61 -9.99 -5.58 3.50
N ILE A 62 -10.46 -4.42 4.01
CA ILE A 62 -10.32 -3.14 3.31
C ILE A 62 -8.86 -2.76 3.19
N SER A 63 -8.09 -2.87 4.28
CA SER A 63 -6.65 -2.59 4.28
C SER A 63 -5.88 -3.47 3.28
N GLN A 64 -6.16 -4.77 3.29
CA GLN A 64 -5.54 -5.74 2.39
C GLN A 64 -5.83 -5.43 0.92
N SER A 65 -6.98 -4.86 0.59
CA SER A 65 -7.38 -4.59 -0.79
C SER A 65 -6.45 -3.61 -1.54
N VAL A 66 -5.68 -2.77 -0.82
CA VAL A 66 -4.69 -1.83 -1.40
C VAL A 66 -3.25 -2.29 -1.26
N HIS A 67 -3.02 -3.49 -0.72
CA HIS A 67 -1.68 -4.03 -0.47
C HIS A 67 -0.80 -4.06 -1.73
N SER A 68 -1.35 -4.48 -2.88
CA SER A 68 -0.57 -4.54 -4.13
C SER A 68 -0.08 -3.17 -4.58
N PHE A 69 -0.89 -2.12 -4.45
CA PHE A 69 -0.46 -0.77 -4.81
C PHE A 69 0.70 -0.31 -3.91
N ALA A 70 0.60 -0.52 -2.60
CA ALA A 70 1.69 -0.20 -1.67
C ALA A 70 3.00 -0.95 -2.01
N ARG A 71 2.90 -2.26 -2.27
CA ARG A 71 4.04 -3.11 -2.64
C ARG A 71 4.68 -2.66 -3.96
N ASP A 72 3.85 -2.38 -4.95
CA ASP A 72 4.33 -2.01 -6.29
C ASP A 72 4.93 -0.60 -6.26
N TYR A 73 4.44 0.31 -5.42
CA TYR A 73 5.04 1.63 -5.22
C TYR A 73 6.44 1.53 -4.60
N ILE A 74 6.63 0.68 -3.59
CA ILE A 74 7.98 0.40 -3.04
C ILE A 74 8.90 -0.13 -4.14
N THR A 75 8.40 -1.05 -4.97
CA THR A 75 9.17 -1.62 -6.09
C THR A 75 9.53 -0.55 -7.14
N LEU A 76 8.62 0.38 -7.43
CA LEU A 76 8.89 1.51 -8.30
C LEU A 76 10.02 2.38 -7.74
N LEU A 77 9.98 2.69 -6.44
CA LEU A 77 10.99 3.54 -5.81
C LEU A 77 12.38 2.93 -5.87
N LYS A 78 12.51 1.59 -5.76
CA LYS A 78 13.78 0.87 -5.97
C LYS A 78 14.38 1.06 -7.37
N GLN A 79 13.57 1.44 -8.35
CA GLN A 79 14.02 1.67 -9.73
C GLN A 79 14.40 3.13 -9.99
N LEU A 80 14.11 4.04 -9.06
CA LEU A 80 14.50 5.44 -9.20
C LEU A 80 15.98 5.60 -8.84
N PRO A 81 16.73 6.44 -9.59
CA PRO A 81 18.14 6.68 -9.29
C PRO A 81 18.34 7.39 -7.96
N ASN A 82 17.41 8.27 -7.57
CA ASN A 82 17.37 8.96 -6.29
C ASN A 82 15.92 9.19 -5.87
N MET A 83 15.64 9.11 -4.57
CA MET A 83 14.35 9.49 -4.01
C MET A 83 14.29 10.99 -3.71
N SER A 84 13.14 11.61 -3.97
CA SER A 84 12.85 12.97 -3.51
C SER A 84 12.50 12.99 -2.02
N SER A 85 12.61 14.15 -1.38
CA SER A 85 12.18 14.31 0.03
C SER A 85 10.69 14.02 0.24
N ALA A 86 9.85 14.16 -0.80
CA ALA A 86 8.45 13.77 -0.75
C ALA A 86 8.30 12.24 -0.73
N GLN A 87 9.06 11.52 -1.56
CA GLN A 87 9.07 10.06 -1.61
C GLN A 87 9.60 9.45 -0.31
N GLU A 88 10.66 10.01 0.26
CA GLU A 88 11.15 9.59 1.59
C GLU A 88 10.09 9.76 2.68
N ARG A 89 9.33 10.86 2.64
CA ARG A 89 8.22 11.10 3.57
C ARG A 89 7.10 10.07 3.38
N ASN A 90 6.77 9.74 2.13
CA ASN A 90 5.79 8.71 1.81
C ASN A 90 6.22 7.34 2.35
N ILE A 91 7.50 6.97 2.19
CA ILE A 91 8.05 5.72 2.74
C ILE A 91 7.99 5.69 4.27
N LYS A 92 8.34 6.79 4.94
CA LYS A 92 8.18 6.90 6.40
C LYS A 92 6.73 6.75 6.84
N GLY A 93 5.79 7.36 6.11
CA GLY A 93 4.35 7.22 6.34
C GLY A 93 3.87 5.79 6.15
N LEU A 94 4.36 5.10 5.12
CA LEU A 94 4.04 3.70 4.85
C LEU A 94 4.55 2.79 5.95
N LEU A 95 5.80 2.97 6.37
CA LEU A 95 6.40 2.22 7.46
C LEU A 95 5.61 2.40 8.77
N LEU A 96 5.24 3.63 9.11
CA LEU A 96 4.45 3.91 10.31
C LEU A 96 3.07 3.25 10.25
N THR A 97 2.41 3.30 9.09
CA THR A 97 1.10 2.67 8.88
C THR A 97 1.19 1.15 9.03
N VAL A 98 2.19 0.53 8.40
CA VAL A 98 2.45 -0.92 8.51
C VAL A 98 2.74 -1.31 9.95
N ILE A 99 3.62 -0.61 10.67
CA ILE A 99 3.93 -0.91 12.08
C ILE A 99 2.68 -0.81 12.95
N LYS A 100 1.80 0.17 12.72
CA LYS A 100 0.54 0.29 13.44
C LYS A 100 -0.38 -0.91 13.18
N LYS A 101 -0.61 -1.27 11.92
CA LYS A 101 -1.46 -2.40 11.52
C LYS A 101 -0.90 -3.77 11.92
N MET A 102 0.40 -3.88 12.21
CA MET A 102 0.98 -5.12 12.74
C MET A 102 0.66 -5.35 14.22
N LYS A 103 0.18 -4.35 14.96
CA LYS A 103 -0.18 -4.51 16.38
C LYS A 103 -1.54 -5.19 16.51
N TYR A 104 -1.70 -5.96 17.58
CA TYR A 104 -3.03 -6.41 18.00
C TYR A 104 -3.87 -5.19 18.36
N ASP A 105 -5.17 -5.26 18.07
CA ASP A 105 -6.13 -4.30 18.60
C ASP A 105 -6.19 -4.40 20.13
N GLU A 106 -6.55 -3.31 20.80
CA GLU A 106 -6.75 -3.29 22.25
C GLU A 106 -7.92 -4.20 22.66
N SER A 107 -8.86 -4.47 21.75
CA SER A 107 -10.00 -5.37 21.98
C SER A 107 -9.69 -6.85 21.73
N TYR A 108 -8.46 -7.22 21.37
CA TYR A 108 -8.12 -8.60 21.04
C TYR A 108 -8.08 -9.50 22.29
N ASP A 109 -8.85 -10.59 22.27
CA ASP A 109 -8.93 -11.57 23.35
C ASP A 109 -7.91 -12.70 23.15
N PHE A 110 -6.77 -12.62 23.85
CA PHE A 110 -5.72 -13.64 23.81
C PHE A 110 -6.13 -14.97 24.44
N ASP A 111 -7.21 -15.02 25.23
CA ASP A 111 -7.71 -16.27 25.80
C ASP A 111 -8.64 -17.01 24.81
N GLN A 112 -9.06 -16.34 23.72
CA GLN A 112 -9.97 -16.86 22.69
C GLN A 112 -9.48 -16.55 21.26
N GLU A 113 -8.21 -16.84 20.98
CA GLU A 113 -7.53 -16.57 19.70
C GLU A 113 -8.31 -17.05 18.46
N GLY A 114 -8.78 -18.31 18.47
CA GLY A 114 -9.76 -18.84 17.50
C GLY A 114 -9.44 -18.58 16.01
N GLU A 115 -10.49 -18.30 15.23
CA GLU A 115 -10.42 -17.98 13.80
C GLU A 115 -9.81 -16.60 13.54
N ASP A 116 -10.08 -15.65 14.44
CA ASP A 116 -9.61 -14.26 14.33
C ASP A 116 -8.07 -14.17 14.34
N GLU A 117 -7.40 -14.98 15.18
CA GLU A 117 -5.94 -15.07 15.15
C GLU A 117 -5.41 -15.62 13.83
N ALA A 118 -6.04 -16.66 13.30
CA ALA A 118 -5.61 -17.26 12.04
C ALA A 118 -5.72 -16.25 10.89
N MET A 119 -6.82 -15.50 10.82
CA MET A 119 -7.01 -14.43 9.84
C MET A 119 -5.99 -13.31 10.01
N PHE A 120 -5.77 -12.85 11.24
CA PHE A 120 -4.83 -11.79 11.52
C PHE A 120 -3.37 -12.19 11.23
N LEU A 121 -2.98 -13.43 11.52
CA LEU A 121 -1.66 -13.95 11.17
C LEU A 121 -1.45 -14.01 9.66
N GLU A 122 -2.48 -14.33 8.88
CA GLU A 122 -2.39 -14.29 7.41
C GLU A 122 -2.25 -12.86 6.89
N TYR A 123 -3.05 -11.93 7.40
CA TYR A 123 -2.93 -10.52 7.10
C TYR A 123 -1.55 -9.95 7.48
N ARG A 124 -1.02 -10.33 8.64
CA ARG A 124 0.34 -9.95 9.10
C ARG A 124 1.44 -10.44 8.17
N LYS A 125 1.29 -11.59 7.49
CA LYS A 125 2.27 -12.03 6.47
C LYS A 125 2.36 -11.02 5.33
N LEU A 126 1.23 -10.45 4.90
CA LEU A 126 1.21 -9.40 3.88
C LEU A 126 1.92 -8.14 4.40
N LEU A 127 1.60 -7.68 5.60
CA LEU A 127 2.28 -6.51 6.20
C LEU A 127 3.79 -6.71 6.35
N LYS A 128 4.22 -7.92 6.73
CA LYS A 128 5.63 -8.28 6.83
C LYS A 128 6.36 -8.13 5.49
N ILE A 129 5.72 -8.48 4.38
CA ILE A 129 6.30 -8.28 3.03
C ILE A 129 6.53 -6.79 2.76
N LEU A 130 5.57 -5.92 3.09
CA LEU A 130 5.75 -4.47 2.93
C LEU A 130 6.91 -3.96 3.81
N PHE A 131 6.93 -4.35 5.08
CA PHE A 131 7.98 -3.97 6.03
C PHE A 131 9.37 -4.36 5.52
N GLN A 132 9.53 -5.61 5.07
CA GLN A 132 10.79 -6.11 4.52
C GLN A 132 11.19 -5.37 3.24
N ASN A 133 10.23 -5.12 2.35
CA ASN A 133 10.50 -4.41 1.10
C ASN A 133 10.94 -2.96 1.34
N ILE A 134 10.35 -2.28 2.34
CA ILE A 134 10.75 -0.94 2.77
C ILE A 134 12.17 -0.96 3.33
N GLY A 135 12.52 -1.94 4.16
CA GLY A 135 13.86 -2.07 4.73
C GLY A 135 14.98 -2.35 3.72
N GLN A 136 14.61 -2.66 2.46
CA GLN A 136 15.52 -2.90 1.34
C GLN A 136 15.58 -1.72 0.35
N LEU A 137 14.91 -0.60 0.63
CA LEU A 137 15.02 0.63 -0.16
C LEU A 137 16.36 1.34 0.07
#